data_AF-X0WIN5-F1
#
_entry.id   AF-X0WIN5-F1
#
_cell.length_a   1.000
_cell.length_b   1.000
_cell.length_c   1.000
_cell.angle_alpha   90.00
_cell.angle_beta   90.00
_cell.angle_gamma   90.00
#
_symmetry.space_group_name_H-M   'P 1'
#
loop_
_entity.id
_entity.type
_entity.pdbx_description
1 polymer ?
#
loop_
_entity_poly.entity_id
_entity_poly.type
_entity_poly.pdbx_seq_one_letter_code
_entity_poly.pdbx_strand_id
1 'polypeptide(L)'
;SIGSWEYCKRHKSDLRNVIAFINVDMVGGGGDLSIITEGGWPDKKIITPEWLCLFVDKVAKGLNYKTRFATNDIGTSDEGRFIDAGVPAVFLWKPWDVHFHSMLDIPEYVDPNALKVVGEISGLAAWRLANR
;
A
#
# COMPACT_ATOMS: atom_id res chain seq x y z
N SER A 1 -12.73 1.66 0.87
CA SER A 1 -13.21 2.42 -0.31
C SER A 1 -14.36 1.71 -1.02
N ILE A 2 -15.28 2.46 -1.66
CA ILE A 2 -16.40 1.95 -2.46
C ILE A 2 -15.94 1.52 -3.86
N GLY A 3 -14.99 2.26 -4.45
CA GLY A 3 -14.50 2.00 -5.81
C GLY A 3 -13.80 0.65 -5.92
N SER A 4 -12.84 0.37 -5.03
CA SER A 4 -12.14 -0.93 -4.99
C SER A 4 -13.08 -2.10 -4.65
N TRP A 5 -14.10 -1.87 -3.83
CA TRP A 5 -15.11 -2.89 -3.54
C TRP A 5 -15.90 -3.28 -4.80
N GLU A 6 -16.41 -2.29 -5.54
CA GLU A 6 -17.14 -2.55 -6.79
C GLU A 6 -16.22 -3.17 -7.86
N TYR A 7 -14.96 -2.73 -7.96
CA TYR A 7 -13.97 -3.35 -8.84
C TYR A 7 -13.79 -4.85 -8.52
N CYS A 8 -13.52 -5.18 -7.26
CA CYS A 8 -13.29 -6.57 -6.85
C CYS A 8 -14.52 -7.45 -7.07
N LYS A 9 -15.71 -6.90 -6.85
CA LYS A 9 -16.98 -7.59 -7.07
C LYS A 9 -17.21 -7.86 -8.56
N ARG A 10 -16.99 -6.87 -9.43
CA ARG A 10 -17.19 -6.98 -10.88
C ARG A 10 -16.19 -7.91 -11.55
N HIS A 11 -14.94 -7.89 -11.09
CA HIS A 11 -13.82 -8.63 -11.69
C HIS A 11 -13.44 -9.88 -10.90
N LYS A 12 -14.35 -10.43 -10.09
CA LYS A 12 -14.08 -11.55 -9.18
C LYS A 12 -13.42 -12.77 -9.86
N SER A 13 -13.78 -13.07 -11.11
CA SER A 13 -13.14 -14.13 -11.89
C SER A 13 -11.67 -13.83 -12.19
N ASP A 14 -11.39 -12.59 -12.59
CA ASP A 14 -10.09 -12.14 -13.08
C ASP A 14 -9.10 -11.97 -11.93
N LEU A 15 -9.58 -11.63 -10.74
CA LEU A 15 -8.77 -11.52 -9.52
C LEU A 15 -7.97 -12.79 -9.20
N ARG A 16 -8.43 -13.97 -9.64
CA ARG A 16 -7.69 -15.23 -9.46
C ARG A 16 -6.36 -15.27 -10.20
N ASN A 17 -6.20 -14.42 -11.22
CA ASN A 17 -4.97 -14.28 -11.99
C ASN A 17 -4.04 -13.20 -11.41
N VAL A 18 -4.48 -12.47 -10.37
CA VAL A 18 -3.68 -11.43 -9.72
C VAL A 18 -2.83 -12.06 -8.63
N ILE A 19 -1.51 -12.06 -8.82
CA ILE A 19 -0.56 -12.65 -7.87
C ILE A 19 -0.31 -11.77 -6.64
N ALA A 20 -0.43 -10.46 -6.81
CA ALA A 20 -0.27 -9.46 -5.75
C ALA A 20 -0.85 -8.10 -6.17
N PHE A 21 -1.28 -7.30 -5.19
CA PHE A 21 -1.69 -5.91 -5.35
C PHE A 21 -0.81 -5.00 -4.46
N ILE A 22 -0.24 -3.94 -5.02
CA ILE A 22 0.56 -2.96 -4.27
C ILE A 22 -0.24 -1.66 -4.22
N ASN A 23 -0.77 -1.34 -3.05
CA ASN A 23 -1.48 -0.09 -2.79
C ASN A 23 -0.49 1.00 -2.38
N VAL A 24 -0.60 2.15 -3.04
CA VAL A 24 0.21 3.35 -2.78
C VAL A 24 -0.75 4.48 -2.47
N ASP A 25 -0.78 4.94 -1.23
CA ASP A 25 -1.72 5.97 -0.78
C ASP A 25 -1.02 6.87 0.26
N MET A 26 -1.15 8.18 0.07
CA MET A 26 -0.43 9.24 0.80
C MET A 26 1.08 8.96 0.97
N VAL A 27 1.85 9.08 -0.12
CA VAL A 27 3.30 8.82 -0.12
C VAL A 27 4.16 10.03 -0.49
N GLY A 28 3.52 11.17 -0.76
CA GLY A 28 4.19 12.41 -1.13
C GLY A 28 4.68 13.24 0.06
N GLY A 29 4.05 13.11 1.22
CA GLY A 29 4.36 13.89 2.44
C GLY A 29 4.27 13.04 3.70
N GLY A 30 4.44 13.64 4.87
CA GLY A 30 4.36 12.95 6.16
C GLY A 30 5.64 12.24 6.62
N GLY A 31 5.50 11.35 7.61
CA GLY A 31 6.58 10.64 8.30
C GLY A 31 7.21 9.49 7.49
N ASP A 32 7.85 8.55 8.18
CA ASP A 32 8.52 7.42 7.53
C ASP A 32 7.58 6.53 6.71
N LEU A 33 8.10 5.98 5.61
CA LEU A 33 7.39 5.02 4.77
C LEU A 33 7.08 3.75 5.57
N SER A 34 5.80 3.47 5.71
CA SER A 34 5.26 2.36 6.49
C SER A 34 4.69 1.31 5.54
N ILE A 35 5.03 0.05 5.80
CA ILE A 35 4.40 -1.13 5.21
C ILE A 35 3.36 -1.60 6.22
N ILE A 36 2.08 -1.48 5.86
CA ILE A 36 0.99 -1.75 6.79
C ILE A 36 0.75 -3.26 6.89
N THR A 37 0.91 -3.81 8.09
CA THR A 37 0.79 -5.26 8.35
C THR A 37 -0.63 -5.66 8.71
N GLU A 38 -1.42 -4.73 9.25
CA GLU A 38 -2.81 -4.93 9.59
C GLU A 38 -3.57 -3.61 9.65
N GLY A 39 -4.88 -3.69 9.42
CA GLY A 39 -5.83 -2.62 9.67
C GLY A 39 -7.21 -3.19 10.01
N GLY A 40 -8.18 -2.33 10.28
CA GLY A 40 -9.51 -2.75 10.74
C GLY A 40 -10.66 -2.10 9.99
N TRP A 41 -11.69 -2.88 9.70
CA TRP A 41 -13.06 -2.40 9.51
C TRP A 41 -13.87 -2.64 10.79
N PRO A 42 -15.01 -1.96 11.01
CA PRO A 42 -15.78 -2.10 12.25
C PRO A 42 -16.11 -3.55 12.65
N ASP A 43 -16.26 -4.44 11.68
CA ASP A 43 -16.64 -5.84 11.83
C ASP A 43 -15.52 -6.84 11.51
N LYS A 44 -14.38 -6.38 10.99
CA LYS A 44 -13.37 -7.27 10.42
C LYS A 44 -11.96 -6.71 10.52
N LYS A 45 -11.05 -7.50 11.10
CA LYS A 45 -9.61 -7.26 10.99
C LYS A 45 -9.09 -7.71 9.62
N ILE A 46 -8.32 -6.86 8.98
CA ILE A 46 -7.66 -7.12 7.70
C ILE A 46 -6.18 -7.31 7.97
N ILE A 47 -5.65 -8.47 7.57
CA ILE A 47 -4.26 -8.85 7.80
C ILE A 47 -3.55 -8.90 6.45
N THR A 48 -2.50 -8.10 6.31
CA THR A 48 -1.65 -8.08 5.14
C THR A 48 -0.79 -9.36 5.12
N PRO A 49 -0.68 -10.09 4.01
CA PRO A 49 0.15 -11.29 3.96
C PRO A 49 1.61 -11.00 4.31
N GLU A 50 2.11 -11.63 5.37
CA GLU A 50 3.45 -11.40 5.91
C GLU A 50 4.54 -11.54 4.84
N TRP A 51 4.42 -12.56 3.99
CA TRP A 51 5.39 -12.80 2.91
C TRP A 51 5.51 -11.60 1.96
N LEU A 52 4.41 -10.89 1.69
CA LEU A 52 4.39 -9.74 0.79
C LEU A 52 4.97 -8.50 1.48
N CYS A 53 4.67 -8.30 2.76
CA CYS A 53 5.30 -7.25 3.59
C CYS A 53 6.82 -7.42 3.62
N LEU A 54 7.31 -8.62 3.95
CA LEU A 54 8.73 -8.95 4.00
C LEU A 54 9.40 -8.84 2.62
N PHE A 55 8.67 -9.24 1.56
CA PHE A 55 9.16 -9.10 0.20
C PHE A 55 9.40 -7.64 -0.19
N VAL A 56 8.43 -6.75 0.07
CA VAL A 56 8.57 -5.32 -0.23
C VAL A 56 9.65 -4.66 0.64
N ASP A 57 9.73 -4.99 1.93
CA ASP A 57 10.80 -4.52 2.81
C ASP A 57 12.18 -4.96 2.31
N LYS A 58 12.33 -6.20 1.83
CA LYS A 58 13.57 -6.70 1.23
C LYS A 58 13.92 -5.95 -0.06
N VAL A 59 12.92 -5.59 -0.88
CA VAL A 59 13.13 -4.74 -2.07
C VAL A 59 13.65 -3.38 -1.66
N ALA A 60 13.01 -2.72 -0.69
CA ALA A 60 13.42 -1.42 -0.17
C ALA A 60 14.86 -1.43 0.37
N LYS A 61 15.19 -2.42 1.21
CA LYS A 61 16.56 -2.60 1.74
C LYS A 61 17.58 -2.85 0.64
N GLY A 62 17.22 -3.61 -0.40
CA GLY A 62 18.07 -3.83 -1.58
C GLY A 62 18.35 -2.57 -2.39
N LEU A 63 17.46 -1.57 -2.31
CA LEU A 63 17.64 -0.23 -2.89
C LEU A 63 18.26 0.77 -1.90
N ASN A 64 18.69 0.29 -0.72
CA ASN A 64 19.23 1.11 0.37
C ASN A 64 18.23 2.15 0.93
N TYR A 65 16.93 1.83 0.87
CA TYR A 65 15.87 2.63 1.50
C TYR A 65 15.42 2.03 2.83
N LYS A 66 14.91 2.91 3.69
CA LYS A 66 14.35 2.55 4.99
C LYS A 66 12.82 2.45 4.90
N THR A 67 12.30 1.41 5.53
CA THR A 67 10.87 1.14 5.73
C THR A 67 10.65 0.73 7.17
N ARG A 68 9.41 0.86 7.64
CA ARG A 68 8.97 0.29 8.92
C ARG A 68 7.69 -0.50 8.75
N PHE A 69 7.45 -1.46 9.63
CA PHE A 69 6.15 -2.10 9.76
C PHE A 69 5.27 -1.29 10.72
N ALA A 70 3.99 -1.16 10.38
CA ALA A 70 3.02 -0.46 11.21
C ALA A 70 1.62 -1.08 11.08
N THR A 71 0.76 -0.79 12.04
CA THR A 71 -0.68 -1.07 11.98
C THR A 71 -1.43 0.22 11.60
N ASN A 72 -2.61 0.10 11.01
CA ASN A 72 -3.50 1.22 10.77
C ASN A 72 -4.89 0.98 11.37
N ASP A 73 -5.09 1.49 12.58
CA ASP A 73 -6.33 1.30 13.34
C ASP A 73 -7.49 2.16 12.80
N ILE A 74 -7.20 3.14 11.94
CA ILE A 74 -8.21 4.03 11.34
C ILE A 74 -8.89 3.35 10.13
N GLY A 75 -8.25 2.32 9.57
CA GLY A 75 -8.80 1.60 8.43
C GLY A 75 -7.75 0.94 7.55
N THR A 76 -8.22 0.35 6.47
CA THR A 76 -7.39 -0.01 5.32
C THR A 76 -7.76 0.89 4.14
N SER A 77 -6.83 1.07 3.21
CA SER A 77 -7.10 1.76 1.94
C SER A 77 -7.75 0.76 0.97
N ASP A 78 -7.47 0.84 -0.33
CA ASP A 78 -8.04 -0.08 -1.32
C ASP A 78 -7.54 -1.52 -1.17
N GLU A 79 -6.33 -1.73 -0.62
CA GLU A 79 -5.74 -3.06 -0.39
C GLU A 79 -6.66 -3.97 0.42
N GLY A 80 -7.39 -3.41 1.38
CA GLY A 80 -8.23 -4.20 2.26
C GLY A 80 -9.35 -4.91 1.50
N ARG A 81 -9.88 -4.27 0.44
CA ARG A 81 -10.89 -4.89 -0.43
C ARG A 81 -10.30 -5.99 -1.30
N PHE A 82 -9.05 -5.85 -1.74
CA PHE A 82 -8.34 -6.91 -2.46
C PHE A 82 -8.01 -8.10 -1.56
N ILE A 83 -7.56 -7.87 -0.32
CA ILE A 83 -7.34 -8.93 0.69
C ILE A 83 -8.64 -9.68 0.97
N ASP A 84 -9.73 -8.95 1.19
CA ASP A 84 -11.06 -9.54 1.43
C ASP A 84 -11.57 -10.37 0.23
N ALA A 85 -11.19 -9.98 -0.99
CA ALA A 85 -11.49 -10.72 -2.22
C ALA A 85 -10.53 -11.91 -2.49
N GLY A 86 -9.55 -12.15 -1.62
CA GLY A 86 -8.59 -13.26 -1.73
C GLY A 86 -7.33 -12.96 -2.55
N VAL A 87 -7.09 -11.69 -2.88
CA VAL A 87 -5.86 -11.25 -3.57
C VAL A 87 -4.83 -10.85 -2.52
N PRO A 88 -3.59 -11.39 -2.56
CA PRO A 88 -2.51 -10.90 -1.72
C PRO A 88 -2.26 -9.41 -1.99
N ALA A 89 -2.39 -8.55 -0.99
CA ALA A 89 -2.19 -7.11 -1.18
C ALA A 89 -1.30 -6.52 -0.08
N VAL A 90 -0.66 -5.39 -0.35
CA VAL A 90 0.17 -4.64 0.60
C VAL A 90 -0.10 -3.15 0.46
N PHE A 91 -0.01 -2.42 1.57
CA PHE A 91 -0.23 -0.98 1.61
C PHE A 91 1.02 -0.23 2.07
N LEU A 92 1.47 0.67 1.18
CA LEU A 92 2.55 1.62 1.41
C LEU A 92 1.97 2.99 1.77
N TRP A 93 2.31 3.48 2.96
CA TRP A 93 1.74 4.69 3.54
C TRP A 93 2.79 5.55 4.25
N LYS A 94 2.74 6.86 4.08
CA LYS A 94 3.45 7.80 4.97
C LYS A 94 2.41 8.52 5.86
N PRO A 95 2.25 8.09 7.13
CA PRO A 95 1.29 8.73 8.04
C PRO A 95 1.77 10.13 8.46
N TRP A 96 0.88 10.90 9.09
CA TRP A 96 1.18 12.21 9.69
C TRP A 96 1.46 13.34 8.70
N ASP A 97 0.96 13.23 7.48
CA ASP A 97 0.84 14.39 6.62
C ASP A 97 -0.19 15.37 7.22
N VAL A 98 0.27 16.56 7.62
CA VAL A 98 -0.56 17.59 8.25
C VAL A 98 -1.50 18.27 7.25
N HIS A 99 -1.27 18.08 5.96
CA HIS A 99 -2.08 18.65 4.89
C HIS A 99 -3.16 17.70 4.38
N PHE A 100 -3.14 16.43 4.80
CA PHE A 100 -4.13 15.43 4.43
C PHE A 100 -5.57 15.90 4.69
N HIS A 101 -6.47 15.68 3.71
CA HIS A 101 -7.86 16.12 3.76
C HIS A 101 -8.04 17.63 4.02
N SER A 102 -7.09 18.46 3.57
CA SER A 102 -7.18 19.91 3.68
C SER A 102 -7.01 20.59 2.32
N MET A 103 -7.30 21.90 2.26
CA MET A 103 -7.04 22.73 1.07
C MET A 103 -5.54 22.89 0.76
N LEU A 104 -4.66 22.43 1.66
CA LEU A 104 -3.21 22.43 1.48
C LEU A 104 -2.68 21.07 1.01
N ASP A 105 -3.53 20.09 0.71
CA ASP A 105 -3.12 18.88 -0.02
C ASP A 105 -2.87 19.23 -1.50
N ILE A 106 -1.79 19.97 -1.73
CA ILE A 106 -1.41 20.57 -3.01
C ILE A 106 0.00 20.14 -3.42
N PRO A 107 0.32 20.12 -4.73
CA PRO A 107 1.60 19.63 -5.23
C PRO A 107 2.84 20.29 -4.61
N GLU A 108 2.74 21.54 -4.16
CA GLU A 108 3.82 22.31 -3.58
C GLU A 108 4.35 21.73 -2.26
N TYR A 109 3.54 20.96 -1.52
CA TYR A 109 3.96 20.30 -0.27
C TYR A 109 4.41 18.86 -0.45
N VAL A 110 4.41 18.36 -1.70
CA VAL A 110 4.87 17.01 -2.00
C VAL A 110 6.39 16.98 -2.04
N ASP A 111 6.99 16.05 -1.30
CA ASP A 111 8.41 15.72 -1.39
C ASP A 111 8.66 14.81 -2.63
N PRO A 112 9.33 15.31 -3.68
CA PRO A 112 9.63 14.51 -4.86
C PRO A 112 10.55 13.33 -4.56
N ASN A 113 11.40 13.40 -3.53
CA ASN A 113 12.24 12.27 -3.14
C ASN A 113 11.42 11.17 -2.50
N ALA A 114 10.40 11.50 -1.71
CA ALA A 114 9.46 10.52 -1.17
C ALA A 114 8.74 9.76 -2.30
N LEU A 115 8.29 10.49 -3.33
CA LEU A 115 7.69 9.87 -4.52
C LEU A 115 8.68 8.95 -5.25
N LYS A 116 9.93 9.39 -5.44
CA LYS A 116 10.98 8.57 -6.06
C LYS A 116 11.19 7.27 -5.29
N VAL A 117 11.35 7.34 -3.97
CA VAL A 117 11.58 6.17 -3.11
C VAL A 117 10.45 5.16 -3.27
N VAL A 118 9.19 5.60 -3.17
CA VAL A 118 8.05 4.71 -3.31
C VAL A 118 7.90 4.18 -4.74
N GLY A 119 8.16 5.01 -5.75
CA GLY A 119 8.16 4.60 -7.16
C GLY A 119 9.19 3.50 -7.46
N GLU A 120 10.42 3.64 -6.97
CA GLU A 120 11.46 2.64 -7.17
C GLU A 120 11.16 1.33 -6.42
N ILE A 121 10.67 1.42 -5.17
CA ILE A 121 10.29 0.23 -4.38
C ILE A 121 9.13 -0.51 -5.06
N SER A 122 8.03 0.19 -5.36
CA SER A 122 6.83 -0.41 -5.94
C SER A 122 7.07 -0.95 -7.35
N GLY A 123 7.79 -0.20 -8.19
CA GLY A 123 8.15 -0.61 -9.54
C GLY A 123 9.05 -1.86 -9.55
N LEU A 124 10.11 -1.88 -8.73
CA LEU A 124 10.99 -3.04 -8.65
C LEU A 124 10.30 -4.26 -8.01
N ALA A 125 9.45 -4.04 -7.01
CA ALA A 125 8.65 -5.11 -6.41
C ALA A 125 7.70 -5.73 -7.45
N ALA A 126 6.95 -4.91 -8.19
CA ALA A 126 6.07 -5.37 -9.25
C ALA A 126 6.82 -6.14 -10.33
N TRP A 127 7.96 -5.61 -10.82
CA TRP A 127 8.79 -6.29 -11.82
C TRP A 127 9.29 -7.66 -11.32
N ARG A 128 9.77 -7.75 -10.07
CA ARG A 128 10.24 -9.01 -9.49
C ARG A 128 9.10 -10.01 -9.26
N LEU A 129 7.91 -9.55 -8.90
CA LEU A 129 6.74 -10.43 -8.75
C LEU A 129 6.30 -11.00 -10.10
N ALA A 130 6.33 -10.20 -11.16
CA ALA A 130 5.93 -10.61 -12.51
C ALA A 130 6.92 -11.58 -13.19
N ASN A 131 8.17 -11.63 -12.74
CA ASN A 131 9.23 -12.48 -13.33
C ASN A 131 9.65 -13.63 -12.41
N ARG A 132 8.73 -14.09 -11.55
CA ARG A 132 8.90 -15.28 -10.72
C ARG A 132 8.27 -16.51 -11.35
#